data_AF-A0A950LSH1-F1
#
_entry.id   AF-A0A950LSH1-F1
#
_cell.length_a   1.000
_cell.length_b   1.000
_cell.length_c   1.000
_cell.angle_alpha   90.00
_cell.angle_beta   90.00
_cell.angle_gamma   90.00
#
_symmetry.space_group_name_H-M   'P 1'
#
loop_
_entity.id
_entity.type
_entity.pdbx_description
1 polymer ?
#
loop_
_entity_poly.entity_id
_entity_poly.type
_entity_poly.pdbx_seq_one_letter_code
_entity_poly.pdbx_strand_id
1 'polypeptide(L)'
;MTTTVRLVLEALLKVWDDNPEEVLYGLQITERTGLLPGTTYPILQRLLDHGWLTDEWEDLDPHQAARPRRRYYRLTGEGASSARKALQEASARVGARGGVRAGVPSPVIRPGIA
;
A
#
# COMPACT_ATOMS: atom_id res chain seq x y z
N MET A 1 6.23 8.45 -0.10
CA MET A 1 5.12 7.59 -0.56
C MET A 1 3.83 8.40 -0.51
N THR A 2 3.04 8.41 -1.59
CA THR A 2 1.73 9.09 -1.62
C THR A 2 0.66 8.23 -0.92
N THR A 3 -0.44 8.84 -0.50
CA THR A 3 -1.56 8.12 0.14
C THR A 3 -2.13 7.02 -0.76
N THR A 4 -2.24 7.28 -2.06
CA THR A 4 -2.78 6.32 -3.04
C THR A 4 -1.89 5.09 -3.19
N VAL A 5 -0.56 5.28 -3.25
CA VAL A 5 0.40 4.16 -3.29
C VAL A 5 0.35 3.36 -2.00
N ARG A 6 0.24 4.03 -0.85
CA ARG A 6 0.07 3.36 0.45
C ARG A 6 -1.14 2.42 0.46
N LEU A 7 -2.31 2.91 0.03
CA LEU A 7 -3.54 2.12 0.00
C LEU A 7 -3.42 0.88 -0.90
N VAL A 8 -2.80 1.03 -2.07
CA VAL A 8 -2.56 -0.09 -2.99
C VAL A 8 -1.62 -1.13 -2.35
N LEU A 9 -0.52 -0.69 -1.74
CA LEU A 9 0.41 -1.60 -1.06
C LEU A 9 -0.23 -2.31 0.14
N GLU A 10 -1.03 -1.62 0.95
CA GLU A 10 -1.77 -2.21 2.07
C GLU A 10 -2.76 -3.28 1.58
N ALA A 11 -3.51 -3.00 0.52
CA ALA A 11 -4.46 -3.97 -0.05
C ALA A 11 -3.77 -5.22 -0.61
N LEU A 12 -2.64 -5.04 -1.31
CA LEU A 12 -1.87 -6.15 -1.89
C LEU A 12 -1.18 -6.98 -0.81
N LEU A 13 -0.60 -6.34 0.21
CA LEU A 13 0.04 -7.06 1.32
C LEU A 13 -0.96 -7.85 2.14
N LYS A 14 -2.16 -7.32 2.38
CA LYS A 14 -3.20 -8.06 3.09
C LYS A 14 -3.50 -9.39 2.39
N VAL A 15 -3.67 -9.37 1.07
CA VAL A 15 -3.92 -10.59 0.29
C VAL A 15 -2.72 -11.52 0.31
N TRP A 16 -1.50 -10.97 0.19
CA TRP A 16 -0.28 -11.77 0.27
C TRP A 16 -0.08 -12.45 1.63
N ASP A 17 -0.41 -11.77 2.73
CA ASP A 17 -0.30 -12.30 4.09
C ASP A 17 -1.34 -13.40 4.34
N ASP A 18 -2.52 -13.31 3.73
CA ASP A 18 -3.57 -14.34 3.80
C ASP A 18 -3.23 -15.55 2.90
N ASN A 19 -2.85 -15.31 1.65
CA ASN A 19 -2.45 -16.33 0.67
C ASN A 19 -1.50 -15.76 -0.41
N PRO A 20 -0.21 -16.13 -0.41
CA PRO A 20 0.76 -15.59 -1.36
C PRO A 20 0.56 -16.06 -2.81
N GLU A 21 -0.24 -17.11 -3.03
CA GLU A 21 -0.62 -17.58 -4.36
C GLU A 21 -1.88 -16.89 -4.91
N GLU A 22 -2.58 -16.09 -4.09
CA GLU A 22 -3.77 -15.38 -4.54
C GLU A 22 -3.42 -14.28 -5.54
N VAL A 23 -4.12 -14.29 -6.67
CA VAL A 23 -4.00 -13.31 -7.75
C VAL A 23 -5.20 -12.37 -7.75
N LEU A 24 -4.95 -11.08 -7.95
CA LEU A 24 -6.01 -10.07 -8.01
C LEU A 24 -6.09 -9.47 -9.40
N TYR A 25 -7.29 -9.31 -9.96
CA TYR A 25 -7.45 -8.49 -11.17
C TYR A 25 -7.62 -7.02 -10.81
N GLY A 26 -7.26 -6.12 -11.74
CA GLY A 26 -7.19 -4.68 -11.48
C GLY A 26 -8.45 -4.07 -10.85
N LEU A 27 -9.64 -4.53 -11.25
CA LEU A 27 -10.91 -4.09 -10.66
C LEU A 27 -11.08 -4.52 -9.18
N GLN A 28 -10.66 -5.72 -8.77
CA GLN A 28 -10.65 -6.10 -7.34
C GLN A 28 -9.77 -5.16 -6.53
N ILE A 29 -8.64 -4.74 -7.10
CA ILE A 29 -7.74 -3.80 -6.42
C ILE A 29 -8.46 -2.45 -6.28
N THR A 30 -9.13 -1.95 -7.33
CA THR A 30 -9.94 -0.72 -7.23
C THR A 30 -11.03 -0.80 -6.16
N GLU A 31 -11.73 -1.93 -6.06
CA GLU A 31 -12.79 -2.18 -5.08
C GLU A 31 -12.24 -2.20 -3.66
N ARG A 32 -11.12 -2.91 -3.44
CA ARG A 32 -10.46 -3.02 -2.13
C ARG A 32 -9.89 -1.69 -1.65
N THR A 33 -9.37 -0.85 -2.55
CA THR A 33 -8.73 0.42 -2.18
C THR A 33 -9.68 1.61 -2.24
N GLY A 34 -10.86 1.47 -2.86
CA GLY A 34 -11.77 2.58 -3.16
C GLY A 34 -11.18 3.62 -4.14
N LEU A 35 -10.16 3.24 -4.91
CA LEU A 35 -9.47 4.14 -5.83
C LEU A 35 -10.05 4.00 -7.23
N LEU A 36 -10.10 5.12 -7.96
CA LEU A 36 -10.52 5.10 -9.35
C LEU A 36 -9.51 4.32 -10.23
N PRO A 37 -9.98 3.65 -11.30
CA PRO A 37 -9.12 2.96 -12.25
C PRO A 37 -7.97 3.84 -12.78
N GLY A 38 -8.25 5.10 -13.08
CA GLY A 38 -7.25 6.07 -13.56
C GLY A 38 -6.11 6.36 -12.58
N THR A 39 -6.28 6.02 -11.29
CA THR A 39 -5.23 6.13 -10.27
C THR A 39 -4.57 4.77 -10.02
N THR A 40 -5.36 3.70 -9.97
CA THR A 40 -4.88 2.36 -9.63
C THR A 40 -3.95 1.80 -10.70
N TYR A 41 -4.33 1.85 -11.98
CA TYR A 41 -3.52 1.24 -13.04
C TYR A 41 -2.13 1.88 -13.20
N PRO A 42 -1.97 3.21 -13.17
CA PRO A 42 -0.63 3.82 -13.16
C PRO A 42 0.23 3.41 -11.96
N ILE A 43 -0.37 3.17 -10.78
CA ILE A 43 0.37 2.67 -9.62
C ILE A 43 0.79 1.22 -9.85
N LEU A 44 -0.11 0.37 -10.34
CA LEU A 44 0.21 -1.03 -10.66
C LEU A 44 1.34 -1.15 -11.69
N GLN A 45 1.32 -0.31 -12.74
CA GLN A 45 2.41 -0.26 -13.72
C GLN A 45 3.75 0.10 -13.07
N ARG A 46 3.79 1.12 -12.21
CA ARG A 46 5.03 1.48 -11.51
C ARG A 46 5.54 0.35 -10.61
N LEU A 47 4.65 -0.38 -9.95
CA LEU A 47 5.04 -1.52 -9.11
C LEU A 47 5.56 -2.70 -9.96
N LEU A 48 5.00 -2.92 -11.15
CA LEU A 48 5.53 -3.88 -12.13
C LEU A 48 6.91 -3.46 -12.63
N ASP A 49 7.10 -2.18 -12.99
CA ASP A 49 8.38 -1.64 -13.45
C ASP A 49 9.49 -1.80 -12.39
N HIS A 50 9.11 -1.78 -11.11
CA HIS A 50 10.01 -2.02 -9.98
C HIS A 50 10.22 -3.50 -9.65
N GLY A 51 9.54 -4.43 -10.33
CA GLY A 51 9.63 -5.88 -10.05
C GLY A 51 8.88 -6.33 -8.79
N TRP A 52 8.07 -5.45 -8.19
CA TRP A 52 7.33 -5.76 -6.96
C TRP A 52 6.08 -6.59 -7.24
N LEU A 53 5.58 -6.50 -8.47
CA LEU A 53 4.46 -7.30 -8.96
C LEU A 53 4.90 -8.19 -10.12
N THR A 54 4.17 -9.28 -10.30
CA THR A 54 4.06 -10.01 -11.57
C THR A 54 2.66 -9.81 -12.11
N ASP A 55 2.53 -9.79 -13.43
CA ASP A 55 1.23 -9.80 -14.09
C ASP A 55 1.08 -11.01 -15.02
N GLU A 56 -0.15 -11.50 -15.09
CA GLU A 56 -0.51 -12.61 -15.96
C GLU A 56 -1.89 -12.34 -16.59
N TRP A 57 -2.04 -12.66 -17.86
CA TRP A 57 -3.34 -12.61 -18.51
C TRP A 57 -4.11 -13.89 -18.21
N GLU A 58 -5.40 -13.75 -17.91
CA GLU A 58 -6.33 -14.86 -17.73
C GLU A 58 -6.25 -15.81 -18.93
N ASP A 59 -5.95 -17.09 -18.68
CA ASP A 59 -5.89 -18.12 -19.70
C ASP A 59 -7.29 -18.68 -19.97
N LEU A 60 -8.12 -17.85 -20.59
CA LEU A 60 -9.50 -18.19 -20.93
C LEU A 60 -9.82 -17.59 -22.31
N ASP A 61 -10.44 -18.40 -23.18
CA ASP A 61 -10.82 -17.97 -24.51
C ASP A 61 -11.93 -16.88 -24.41
N PRO A 62 -11.69 -15.65 -24.87
CA PRO A 62 -12.67 -14.57 -24.81
C PRO A 62 -14.02 -14.92 -25.46
N HIS A 63 -14.00 -15.76 -26.51
CA HIS A 63 -15.19 -16.19 -27.22
C HIS A 63 -16.07 -17.12 -26.38
N GLN A 64 -15.48 -17.87 -25.44
CA GLN A 64 -16.20 -18.71 -24.49
C GLN A 64 -16.65 -17.93 -23.25
N ALA A 65 -15.89 -16.90 -22.85
CA ALA A 65 -16.12 -16.13 -21.63
C ALA A 65 -17.23 -15.06 -21.74
N ALA A 66 -17.57 -14.64 -22.96
CA ALA A 66 -18.38 -13.47 -23.26
C ALA A 66 -17.90 -12.16 -22.56
N ARG A 67 -16.62 -12.10 -22.21
CA ARG A 67 -15.99 -10.95 -21.55
C ARG A 67 -14.53 -10.79 -21.98
N PRO A 68 -13.95 -9.59 -21.92
CA PRO A 68 -12.51 -9.41 -22.12
C PRO A 68 -11.70 -10.14 -21.04
N ARG A 69 -10.51 -10.60 -21.42
CA ARG A 69 -9.55 -11.28 -20.52
C ARG A 69 -9.18 -10.36 -19.36
N ARG A 70 -9.11 -10.92 -18.16
CA ARG A 70 -8.62 -10.21 -16.98
C ARG A 70 -7.10 -10.21 -16.98
N ARG A 71 -6.50 -9.11 -16.53
CA ARG A 71 -5.08 -9.06 -16.16
C ARG A 71 -4.97 -9.19 -14.66
N TYR A 72 -4.32 -10.26 -14.23
CA TYR A 72 -4.04 -10.59 -12.85
C TYR A 72 -2.72 -9.99 -12.41
N TYR A 73 -2.65 -9.62 -11.13
CA TYR A 73 -1.50 -9.06 -10.47
C TYR A 73 -1.25 -9.83 -9.18
N ARG A 74 0.02 -10.08 -8.89
CA ARG A 74 0.48 -10.75 -7.67
C ARG A 74 1.75 -10.10 -7.17
N LEU A 75 1.92 -10.00 -5.84
CA LEU A 75 3.20 -9.60 -5.27
C LEU A 75 4.29 -10.63 -5.56
N THR A 76 5.52 -10.17 -5.71
CA THR A 76 6.69 -11.05 -5.64
C THR A 76 7.15 -11.15 -4.19
N GLY A 77 7.99 -12.14 -3.86
CA GLY A 77 8.60 -12.22 -2.52
C GLY A 77 9.43 -10.97 -2.18
N GLU A 78 10.10 -10.40 -3.18
CA GLU A 78 10.83 -9.12 -3.05
C GLU A 78 9.85 -7.96 -2.87
N GLY A 79 8.81 -7.89 -3.71
CA GLY A 79 7.76 -6.88 -3.62
C GLY A 79 7.05 -6.87 -2.27
N ALA A 80 6.74 -8.03 -1.69
CA ALA A 80 6.14 -8.11 -0.36
C ALA A 80 7.08 -7.60 0.74
N SER A 81 8.37 -7.94 0.66
CA SER A 81 9.38 -7.46 1.62
C SER A 81 9.58 -5.94 1.51
N SER A 82 9.70 -5.44 0.29
CA SER A 82 9.89 -4.02 -0.01
C SER A 82 8.65 -3.17 0.30
N ALA A 83 7.45 -3.70 0.05
CA ALA A 83 6.19 -3.05 0.44
C ALA A 83 6.09 -2.88 1.96
N ARG A 84 6.41 -3.92 2.75
CA ARG A 84 6.39 -3.84 4.22
C ARG A 84 7.35 -2.76 4.72
N LYS A 85 8.57 -2.72 4.17
CA LYS A 85 9.57 -1.69 4.49
C LYS A 85 9.07 -0.29 4.15
N ALA A 86 8.50 -0.10 2.95
CA ALA A 86 7.97 1.20 2.52
C ALA A 86 6.82 1.71 3.41
N LEU A 87 5.93 0.80 3.86
CA LEU A 87 4.86 1.15 4.80
C LEU A 87 5.40 1.55 6.18
N GLN A 88 6.39 0.83 6.70
CA GLN A 88 7.05 1.15 7.98
C GLN A 88 7.76 2.51 7.93
N GLU A 89 8.49 2.80 6.84
CA GLU A 89 9.15 4.10 6.67
C GLU A 89 8.14 5.25 6.57
N ALA A 90 6.98 5.01 5.95
CA ALA A 90 5.94 6.02 5.84
C ALA A 90 5.27 6.33 7.18
N SER A 91 5.00 5.31 8.01
CA SER A 91 4.40 5.51 9.34
C SER A 91 5.36 6.23 10.29
N ALA A 92 6.65 5.90 10.25
CA ALA A 92 7.69 6.58 11.03
C ALA A 92 7.76 8.10 10.73
N ARG A 93 7.62 8.48 9.45
CA ARG A 93 7.61 9.91 9.03
C ARG A 93 6.36 10.67 9.47
N VAL A 94 5.24 9.98 9.70
CA VAL A 94 4.02 10.60 10.25
C VAL A 94 4.18 10.80 11.75
N GLY A 95 4.70 9.80 12.47
CA GLY A 95 5.00 9.90 13.90
C GLY A 95 5.98 11.02 14.24
N ALA A 96 7.05 11.17 13.45
CA ALA A 96 8.04 12.23 13.63
C ALA A 96 7.48 13.65 13.39
N ARG A 97 6.45 13.81 12.55
CA ARG A 97 5.79 15.11 12.30
C ARG A 97 4.66 15.44 13.29
N GLY A 98 4.10 14.43 13.96
CA GLY A 98 3.11 14.60 15.03
C GLY A 98 3.70 14.71 16.44
N GLY A 99 4.98 14.34 16.61
CA GLY A 99 5.70 14.36 17.89
C GLY A 99 6.31 15.71 18.24
N VAL A 100 5.50 16.76 18.38
CA VAL A 100 5.91 17.99 19.09
C VAL A 100 4.73 18.54 19.89
N ARG A 101 4.44 17.91 21.03
CA ARG A 101 3.71 18.48 22.18
C ARG A 101 3.73 17.52 23.37
N ALA A 102 4.77 17.63 24.20
CA ALA A 102 4.74 17.41 25.67
C ALA A 102 6.18 17.46 26.20
N GLY A 103 6.62 18.61 26.68
CA GLY A 103 7.95 18.73 27.25
C GLY A 103 8.42 20.16 27.51
N VAL A 104 7.56 21.03 28.03
CA VAL A 104 8.03 22.23 28.72
C VAL A 104 7.77 22.01 30.20
N PRO A 105 8.76 21.62 31.02
CA PRO A 105 8.62 21.73 32.46
C PRO A 105 8.60 23.22 32.82
N SER A 106 7.44 23.72 33.26
CA SER A 106 7.33 25.06 33.84
C SER A 106 8.33 25.22 34.99
N PRO A 107 9.10 26.32 35.07
CA PRO A 107 9.94 26.58 36.22
C PRO A 107 9.03 26.86 37.43
N VAL A 108 9.14 26.02 38.46
CA VAL A 108 8.51 26.26 39.76
C VAL A 108 9.22 27.45 40.40
N ILE A 109 8.57 28.62 40.36
CA ILE A 109 8.95 29.76 41.22
C ILE A 109 8.49 29.40 42.64
N ARG A 110 9.45 29.10 43.51
CA ARG A 110 9.22 29.07 44.96
C ARG A 110 9.33 30.49 45.50
N PRO A 111 8.29 31.09 46.10
CA PRO A 111 8.47 32.24 46.94
C PRO A 111 8.91 31.75 48.32
N GLY A 112 10.09 32.18 48.75
CA GLY A 112 10.51 32.07 50.14
C GLY A 112 11.44 33.24 50.41
N ILE A 113 11.00 34.20 51.23
CA ILE A 113 11.57 34.44 52.56
C ILE A 113 10.67 35.45 53.30
N ALA A 114 10.66 35.27 54.62
CA ALA A 114 10.04 36.11 55.63
C ALA A 114 10.70 37.50 55.75
#